data_AF-A0A1G8FBR6-F1
#
_entry.id   AF-A0A1G8FBR6-F1
#
_cell.length_a   1.000
_cell.length_b   1.000
_cell.length_c   1.000
_cell.angle_alpha   90.00
_cell.angle_beta   90.00
_cell.angle_gamma   90.00
#
_symmetry.space_group_name_H-M   'P 1'
#
loop_
_entity.id
_entity.type
_entity.pdbx_description
1 polymer ?
#
loop_
_entity_poly.entity_id
_entity_poly.type
_entity_poly.pdbx_seq_one_letter_code
_entity_poly.pdbx_strand_id
1 'polypeptide(L)'
;MEYLNPEKIITDISAFIDVHNHTFFFIIAPTKKGKTSVLKEYVMEQDSTCYMTLTANAARYQKLISLTILCALGDNVGNRYCLEDNLKHIKVLMKNEGISSIIIDDIQNLIGSDQRNWFFKLLHNLANEADVKFILSGTDIPELEGYLSSNTTIKKYAI
;
A
#
# COMPACT_ATOMS: atom_id res chain seq x y z
N MET A 1 -5.74 -23.38 -15.55
CA MET A 1 -5.68 -21.92 -15.33
C MET A 1 -4.48 -21.69 -14.44
N GLU A 2 -3.47 -20.99 -14.92
CA GLU A 2 -2.18 -20.86 -14.25
C GLU A 2 -2.21 -19.65 -13.30
N TYR A 3 -1.78 -19.87 -12.05
CA TYR A 3 -1.85 -18.93 -10.93
C TYR A 3 -0.46 -18.45 -10.53
N LEU A 4 -0.41 -17.33 -9.81
CA LEU A 4 0.82 -16.86 -9.20
C LEU A 4 1.35 -17.88 -8.20
N ASN A 5 2.67 -18.03 -8.12
CA ASN A 5 3.32 -18.81 -7.07
C ASN A 5 3.31 -18.01 -5.74
N PRO A 6 2.53 -18.42 -4.71
CA PRO A 6 2.42 -17.68 -3.46
C PRO A 6 3.73 -17.61 -2.69
N GLU A 7 4.45 -18.73 -2.60
CA GLU A 7 5.73 -18.84 -1.87
C GLU A 7 6.76 -17.86 -2.40
N LYS A 8 6.82 -17.69 -3.72
CA LYS A 8 7.73 -16.73 -4.37
C LYS A 8 7.36 -15.29 -4.01
N ILE A 9 6.08 -14.94 -4.05
CA ILE A 9 5.62 -13.58 -3.72
C ILE A 9 5.93 -13.27 -2.26
N ILE A 10 5.60 -14.18 -1.35
CA ILE A 10 5.88 -14.04 0.09
C ILE A 10 7.39 -13.88 0.32
N THR A 11 8.21 -14.73 -0.30
CA THR A 11 9.68 -14.62 -0.21
C THR A 11 10.20 -13.27 -0.71
N ASP A 12 9.69 -12.79 -1.85
CA ASP A 12 10.10 -11.50 -2.39
C ASP A 12 9.65 -10.33 -1.49
N ILE A 13 8.45 -10.41 -0.87
CA ILE A 13 7.96 -9.41 0.09
C ILE A 13 8.86 -9.40 1.33
N SER A 14 9.12 -10.55 1.95
CA SER A 14 9.97 -10.65 3.14
C SER A 14 11.37 -10.10 2.88
N ALA A 15 11.97 -10.47 1.74
CA ALA A 15 13.26 -9.94 1.34
C ALA A 15 13.25 -8.41 1.19
N PHE A 16 12.15 -7.82 0.71
CA PHE A 16 12.00 -6.36 0.64
C PHE A 16 11.84 -5.71 2.01
N ILE A 17 11.12 -6.34 2.94
CA ILE A 17 10.95 -5.85 4.31
C ILE A 17 12.30 -5.71 5.04
N ASP A 18 13.31 -6.50 4.67
CA ASP A 18 14.64 -6.40 5.26
C ASP A 18 15.55 -5.31 4.63
N VAL A 19 15.17 -4.72 3.50
CA VAL A 19 16.00 -3.71 2.81
C VAL A 19 15.80 -2.31 3.42
N HIS A 20 16.73 -1.82 4.24
CA HIS A 20 16.60 -0.55 4.97
C HIS A 20 16.30 0.70 4.12
N ASN A 21 16.69 0.73 2.83
CA ASN A 21 16.56 1.92 1.99
C ASN A 21 15.36 1.89 1.04
N HIS A 22 14.55 0.83 1.05
CA HIS A 22 13.42 0.69 0.13
C HIS A 22 12.10 0.98 0.84
N THR A 23 11.29 1.82 0.20
CA THR A 23 9.99 2.26 0.70
C THR A 23 8.83 1.53 0.01
N PHE A 24 8.97 1.29 -1.29
CA PHE A 24 7.88 0.76 -2.12
C PHE A 24 8.24 -0.60 -2.72
N PHE A 25 7.30 -1.54 -2.65
CA PHE A 25 7.35 -2.81 -3.35
C PHE A 25 6.11 -2.98 -4.23
N PHE A 26 6.30 -3.04 -5.55
CA PHE A 26 5.19 -3.19 -6.49
C PHE A 26 5.02 -4.63 -6.94
N ILE A 27 3.79 -5.15 -6.82
CA ILE A 27 3.35 -6.44 -7.34
C ILE A 27 2.40 -6.19 -8.51
N ILE A 28 2.88 -6.45 -9.71
CA ILE A 28 2.03 -6.39 -10.90
C ILE A 28 1.71 -7.80 -11.38
N ALA A 29 0.42 -8.07 -11.56
CA ALA A 29 -0.05 -9.25 -12.29
C ALA A 29 -1.42 -8.99 -12.92
N PRO A 30 -1.84 -9.77 -13.93
CA PRO A 30 -3.19 -9.68 -14.49
C PRO A 30 -4.30 -9.87 -13.43
N THR A 31 -5.52 -9.46 -13.78
CA THR A 31 -6.71 -9.68 -12.95
C THR A 31 -6.99 -11.16 -12.75
N LYS A 32 -7.58 -11.54 -11.60
CA LYS A 32 -8.03 -12.91 -11.28
C LYS A 32 -6.90 -13.95 -11.21
N LYS A 33 -5.69 -13.53 -10.82
CA LYS A 33 -4.51 -14.40 -10.69
C LYS A 33 -4.10 -14.75 -9.26
N GLY A 34 -4.94 -14.40 -8.28
CA GLY A 34 -4.74 -14.75 -6.88
C GLY A 34 -3.94 -13.74 -6.05
N LYS A 35 -3.53 -12.58 -6.60
CA LYS A 35 -2.78 -11.54 -5.85
C LYS A 35 -3.40 -11.24 -4.49
N THR A 36 -4.68 -10.87 -4.49
CA THR A 36 -5.43 -10.52 -3.27
C THR A 36 -5.44 -11.66 -2.24
N SER A 37 -5.57 -12.91 -2.69
CA SER A 37 -5.55 -14.07 -1.78
C SER A 37 -4.19 -14.22 -1.11
N VAL A 38 -3.11 -14.20 -1.90
CA VAL A 38 -1.73 -14.32 -1.40
C VAL A 38 -1.38 -13.17 -0.44
N LEU A 39 -1.79 -11.95 -0.76
CA LEU A 39 -1.52 -10.78 0.08
C LEU A 39 -2.29 -10.82 1.41
N LYS A 40 -3.53 -11.32 1.40
CA LYS A 40 -4.31 -11.50 2.63
C LYS A 40 -3.73 -12.61 3.49
N GLU A 41 -3.29 -13.72 2.88
CA GLU A 41 -2.59 -14.80 3.57
C GLU A 41 -1.32 -14.28 4.26
N TYR A 42 -0.49 -13.53 3.54
CA TYR A 42 0.69 -12.87 4.12
C TYR A 42 0.34 -11.99 5.32
N VAL A 43 -0.69 -11.14 5.22
CA VAL A 43 -1.11 -10.26 6.33
C VAL A 43 -1.56 -11.05 7.55
N MET A 44 -2.24 -12.18 7.37
CA MET A 44 -2.68 -13.02 8.49
C MET A 44 -1.52 -13.61 9.30
N GLU A 45 -0.32 -13.69 8.71
CA GLU A 45 0.89 -14.19 9.36
C GLU A 45 1.77 -13.07 9.94
N GLN A 46 1.40 -11.80 9.76
CA GLN A 46 2.23 -10.64 10.11
C GLN A 46 1.50 -9.64 11.00
N ASP A 47 1.75 -9.68 12.30
CA ASP A 47 1.08 -8.83 13.31
C ASP A 47 1.27 -7.32 13.05
N SER A 48 2.40 -6.92 12.46
CA SER A 48 2.75 -5.52 12.19
C SER A 48 2.38 -5.04 10.78
N THR A 49 1.54 -5.79 10.06
CA THR A 49 1.16 -5.48 8.68
C THR A 49 -0.34 -5.23 8.55
N CYS A 50 -0.71 -4.11 7.95
CA CYS A 50 -2.12 -3.83 7.64
C CYS A 50 -2.43 -4.07 6.16
N TYR A 51 -3.67 -4.45 5.88
CA TYR A 51 -4.17 -4.62 4.51
C TYR A 51 -5.30 -3.64 4.21
N MET A 52 -5.25 -3.01 3.04
CA MET A 52 -6.36 -2.25 2.49
C MET A 52 -6.55 -2.50 1.00
N THR A 53 -7.80 -2.39 0.54
CA THR A 53 -8.14 -2.36 -0.88
C THR A 53 -8.53 -0.93 -1.27
N LEU A 54 -7.87 -0.39 -2.27
CA LEU A 54 -8.20 0.93 -2.78
C LEU A 54 -9.34 0.84 -3.80
N THR A 55 -10.59 0.98 -3.35
CA THR A 55 -11.74 0.93 -4.26
C THR A 55 -11.78 2.14 -5.21
N ALA A 56 -12.43 1.98 -6.37
CA ALA A 56 -12.63 3.07 -7.33
C ALA A 56 -13.36 4.30 -6.75
N ASN A 57 -14.15 4.14 -5.70
CA ASN A 57 -14.78 5.27 -5.00
C ASN A 57 -13.79 5.97 -4.06
N ALA A 58 -13.05 5.19 -3.25
CA ALA A 58 -12.07 5.74 -2.33
C ALA A 58 -10.95 6.49 -3.06
N ALA A 59 -10.49 5.96 -4.19
CA ALA A 59 -9.39 6.52 -4.98
C ALA A 59 -9.66 7.91 -5.58
N ARG A 60 -10.92 8.36 -5.62
CA ARG A 60 -11.32 9.65 -6.21
C ARG A 60 -11.03 10.85 -5.34
N TYR A 61 -10.93 10.65 -4.03
CA TYR A 61 -10.89 11.75 -3.07
C TYR A 61 -9.81 11.51 -2.02
N GLN A 62 -8.89 12.46 -1.90
CA GLN A 62 -7.83 12.45 -0.89
C GLN A 62 -8.34 12.14 0.53
N LYS A 63 -9.47 12.75 0.92
CA LYS A 63 -10.12 12.47 2.21
C LYS A 63 -10.53 11.00 2.34
N LEU A 64 -11.15 10.41 1.32
CA LEU A 64 -11.55 9.00 1.37
C LEU A 64 -10.35 8.06 1.39
N ILE A 65 -9.27 8.38 0.69
CA ILE A 65 -8.01 7.61 0.79
C ILE A 65 -7.52 7.63 2.24
N SER A 66 -7.42 8.80 2.86
CA SER A 66 -6.95 8.91 4.25
C SER A 66 -7.86 8.17 5.24
N LEU A 67 -9.18 8.23 5.06
CA LEU A 67 -10.13 7.46 5.88
C LEU A 67 -9.99 5.95 5.65
N THR A 68 -9.72 5.52 4.41
CA THR A 68 -9.51 4.10 4.10
C THR A 68 -8.27 3.56 4.81
N ILE A 69 -7.20 4.36 4.88
CA ILE A 69 -5.99 4.01 5.65
C ILE A 69 -6.32 3.91 7.14
N LEU A 70 -7.06 4.87 7.71
CA LEU A 70 -7.47 4.83 9.12
C LEU A 70 -8.29 3.57 9.45
N CYS A 71 -9.28 3.24 8.62
CA CYS A 71 -10.05 2.02 8.80
C CYS A 71 -9.17 0.76 8.74
N ALA A 72 -8.16 0.74 7.87
CA ALA A 72 -7.23 -0.39 7.75
C ALA A 72 -6.30 -0.53 8.97
N LEU A 73 -6.02 0.57 9.66
CA LEU A 73 -5.29 0.61 10.93
C LEU A 73 -6.18 0.25 12.13
N GLY A 74 -7.43 -0.18 11.91
CA GLY A 74 -8.36 -0.57 12.98
C GLY A 74 -9.12 0.60 13.63
N ASP A 75 -8.99 1.81 13.09
CA ASP A 75 -9.66 2.99 13.65
C ASP A 75 -11.08 3.14 13.11
N ASN A 76 -12.05 3.20 14.02
CA ASN A 76 -13.47 3.31 13.72
C ASN A 76 -13.91 4.78 13.69
N VAL A 77 -13.25 5.60 12.87
CA VAL A 77 -13.61 7.01 12.82
C VAL A 77 -14.91 7.23 12.08
N GLY A 78 -15.86 7.93 12.73
CA GLY A 78 -16.88 8.66 11.99
C GLY A 78 -16.25 9.70 11.06
N ASN A 79 -17.01 10.22 10.09
CA ASN A 79 -16.57 11.20 9.07
C ASN A 79 -16.10 12.59 9.60
N ARG A 80 -15.72 12.68 10.88
CA ARG A 80 -15.55 13.90 11.69
C ARG A 80 -14.25 14.66 11.44
N TYR A 81 -13.20 13.98 11.00
CA TYR A 81 -11.90 14.62 10.80
C TYR A 81 -11.78 15.31 9.43
N CYS A 82 -11.04 16.41 9.41
CA CYS A 82 -10.55 16.99 8.17
C CYS A 82 -9.35 16.17 7.64
N LEU A 83 -8.91 16.45 6.41
CA LEU A 83 -7.79 15.71 5.80
C LEU A 83 -6.52 15.81 6.66
N GLU A 84 -6.17 17.00 7.14
CA GLU A 84 -4.95 17.21 7.93
C GLU A 84 -4.95 16.43 9.25
N ASP A 85 -6.11 16.39 9.92
CA ASP A 85 -6.28 15.61 11.16
C ASP A 85 -6.14 14.12 10.89
N ASN A 86 -6.71 13.62 9.78
CA ASN A 86 -6.52 12.23 9.37
C ASN A 86 -5.03 11.89 9.21
N LEU A 87 -4.26 12.75 8.53
CA LEU A 87 -2.84 12.48 8.28
C LEU A 87 -2.01 12.46 9.57
N LYS A 88 -2.30 13.35 10.53
CA LYS A 88 -1.66 13.32 11.86
C LYS A 88 -2.05 12.05 12.61
N HIS A 89 -3.31 11.66 12.54
CA HIS A 89 -3.82 10.51 13.27
C HIS A 89 -3.26 9.18 12.73
N ILE A 90 -3.19 9.02 11.40
CA ILE A 90 -2.54 7.87 10.74
C ILE A 90 -1.13 7.65 11.28
N LYS A 91 -0.32 8.72 11.37
CA LYS A 91 1.08 8.63 11.86
C LYS A 91 1.16 8.18 13.31
N VAL A 92 0.26 8.66 14.16
CA VAL A 92 0.20 8.27 15.57
C VAL A 92 -0.22 6.82 15.70
N LEU A 93 -1.24 6.38 14.97
CA LEU A 93 -1.71 4.99 14.99
C LEU A 93 -0.62 4.03 14.52
N MET A 94 0.04 4.31 13.39
CA MET A 94 1.13 3.47 12.89
C MET A 94 2.22 3.25 13.95
N LYS A 95 2.61 4.31 14.66
CA LYS A 95 3.62 4.23 15.72
C LYS A 95 3.14 3.49 16.97
N ASN A 96 1.91 3.78 17.41
CA ASN A 96 1.36 3.21 18.64
C ASN A 96 1.08 1.71 18.49
N GLU A 97 0.55 1.31 17.34
CA GLU A 97 0.21 -0.08 17.04
C GLU A 97 1.41 -0.88 16.49
N GLY A 98 2.58 -0.25 16.35
CA GLY A 98 3.79 -0.91 15.87
C GLY A 98 3.68 -1.41 14.42
N ILE A 99 2.90 -0.72 13.58
CA ILE A 99 2.76 -1.07 12.17
C ILE A 99 4.06 -0.79 11.44
N SER A 100 4.64 -1.81 10.83
CA SER A 100 5.89 -1.72 10.05
C SER A 100 5.65 -1.76 8.55
N SER A 101 4.50 -2.28 8.11
CA SER A 101 4.15 -2.29 6.68
C SER A 101 2.66 -2.20 6.39
N ILE A 102 2.33 -1.71 5.19
CA ILE A 102 0.96 -1.62 4.70
C ILE A 102 0.88 -2.17 3.28
N ILE A 103 -0.04 -3.09 3.08
CA ILE A 103 -0.45 -3.56 1.75
C ILE A 103 -1.61 -2.72 1.24
N ILE A 104 -1.44 -2.15 0.05
CA ILE A 104 -2.48 -1.42 -0.67
C ILE A 104 -2.75 -2.14 -2.00
N ASP A 105 -3.90 -2.79 -2.08
CA ASP A 105 -4.34 -3.54 -3.26
C ASP A 105 -5.17 -2.65 -4.21
N ASP A 106 -5.18 -3.02 -5.49
CA ASP A 106 -5.86 -2.33 -6.58
C ASP A 106 -5.44 -0.86 -6.82
N ILE A 107 -4.13 -0.58 -6.80
CA ILE A 107 -3.59 0.78 -7.03
C ILE A 107 -3.95 1.36 -8.42
N GLN A 108 -4.31 0.51 -9.39
CA GLN A 108 -4.78 0.95 -10.71
C GLN A 108 -6.05 1.82 -10.64
N ASN A 109 -6.78 1.77 -9.52
CA ASN A 109 -7.97 2.60 -9.29
C ASN A 109 -7.65 4.10 -9.07
N LEU A 110 -6.37 4.48 -8.91
CA LEU A 110 -5.95 5.89 -8.88
C LEU A 110 -6.06 6.52 -10.28
N ILE A 111 -7.05 7.41 -10.43
CA ILE A 111 -7.35 8.11 -11.69
C ILE A 111 -6.72 9.50 -11.66
N GLY A 112 -5.99 9.86 -12.72
CA GLY A 112 -5.39 11.18 -12.90
C GLY A 112 -3.99 11.33 -12.29
N SER A 113 -3.16 12.14 -12.95
CA SER A 113 -1.77 12.41 -12.54
C SER A 113 -1.70 13.06 -11.16
N ASP A 114 -2.54 14.06 -10.90
CA ASP A 114 -2.51 14.83 -9.64
C ASP A 114 -2.85 13.95 -8.43
N GLN A 115 -3.83 13.07 -8.58
CA GLN A 115 -4.25 12.16 -7.52
C GLN A 115 -3.20 11.09 -7.24
N ARG A 116 -2.52 10.58 -8.27
CA ARG A 116 -1.38 9.67 -8.13
C ARG A 116 -0.22 10.38 -7.44
N ASN A 117 0.20 11.55 -7.92
CA ASN A 117 1.30 12.33 -7.36
C ASN A 117 1.07 12.64 -5.88
N TRP A 118 -0.15 13.09 -5.53
CA TRP A 118 -0.51 13.32 -4.14
C TRP A 118 -0.46 12.04 -3.31
N PHE A 119 -0.99 10.93 -3.81
CA PHE A 119 -1.02 9.65 -3.11
C PHE A 119 0.38 9.14 -2.80
N PHE A 120 1.27 9.11 -3.80
CA PHE A 120 2.65 8.65 -3.59
C PHE A 120 3.45 9.59 -2.71
N LYS A 121 3.23 10.91 -2.81
CA LYS A 121 3.81 11.87 -1.87
C LYS A 121 3.34 11.64 -0.44
N LEU A 122 2.06 11.34 -0.24
CA LEU A 122 1.51 10.96 1.05
C LEU A 122 2.21 9.71 1.59
N LEU A 123 2.26 8.63 0.81
CA LEU A 123 2.90 7.38 1.27
C LEU A 123 4.38 7.58 1.59
N HIS A 124 5.11 8.32 0.76
CA HIS A 124 6.53 8.63 1.01
C HIS A 124 6.73 9.40 2.32
N ASN A 125 5.87 10.38 2.60
CA ASN A 125 5.93 11.11 3.87
C ASN A 125 5.62 10.20 5.07
N LEU A 126 4.62 9.32 4.94
CA LEU A 126 4.30 8.34 5.98
C LEU A 126 5.45 7.37 6.21
N ALA A 127 6.09 6.87 5.15
CA ALA A 127 7.24 5.98 5.24
C ALA A 127 8.38 6.62 6.03
N ASN A 128 8.73 7.86 5.72
CA ASN A 128 9.83 8.55 6.38
C ASN A 128 9.52 8.92 7.83
N GLU A 129 8.29 9.33 8.12
CA GLU A 129 7.92 9.82 9.46
C GLU A 129 7.55 8.71 10.44
N ALA A 130 7.06 7.57 9.95
CA ALA A 130 6.61 6.44 10.75
C ALA A 130 7.46 5.17 10.59
N ASP A 131 8.49 5.17 9.74
CA ASP A 131 9.33 4.01 9.41
C ASP A 131 8.49 2.82 8.90
N VAL A 132 7.57 3.11 7.97
CA VAL A 132 6.62 2.14 7.39
C VAL A 132 6.96 1.83 5.94
N LYS A 133 6.86 0.56 5.57
CA LYS A 133 7.00 0.10 4.18
C LYS A 133 5.66 -0.11 3.49
N PHE A 134 5.63 0.12 2.19
CA PHE A 134 4.40 0.01 1.38
C PHE A 134 4.53 -1.07 0.31
N ILE A 135 3.61 -2.03 0.34
CA ILE A 135 3.48 -3.09 -0.66
C ILE A 135 2.25 -2.77 -1.50
N LEU A 136 2.47 -2.50 -2.78
CA LEU A 136 1.47 -1.95 -3.68
C LEU A 136 1.14 -2.99 -4.76
N SER A 137 -0.13 -3.40 -4.84
CA SER A 137 -0.58 -4.41 -5.81
C SER A 137 -1.51 -3.80 -6.84
N GLY A 138 -1.35 -4.24 -8.09
CA GLY A 138 -2.25 -3.85 -9.16
C GLY A 138 -2.06 -4.61 -10.46
N THR A 139 -2.74 -4.14 -11.51
CA THR A 139 -2.58 -4.64 -12.88
C THR A 139 -1.55 -3.85 -13.68
N ASP A 140 -1.17 -2.67 -13.21
CA ASP A 140 -0.20 -1.80 -13.84
C ASP A 140 0.49 -0.92 -12.79
N ILE A 141 1.69 -0.41 -13.10
CA ILE A 141 2.35 0.63 -12.31
C ILE A 141 1.87 1.99 -12.82
N PRO A 142 1.40 2.88 -11.93
CA PRO A 142 1.12 4.25 -12.32
C PRO A 142 2.41 4.91 -12.84
N GLU A 143 2.37 5.53 -14.02
CA GLU A 143 3.44 6.42 -14.47
C GLU A 143 3.63 7.52 -13.41
N LEU A 144 4.82 7.59 -12.83
CA LEU A 144 5.19 8.56 -11.80
C LEU A 144 6.46 9.28 -12.23
N GLU A 145 6.35 10.59 -12.46
CA GLU A 145 7.52 11.45 -12.60
C GLU A 145 8.20 11.60 -11.23
N GLY A 146 9.41 11.06 -11.07
CA GLY A 146 10.31 11.35 -9.95
C GLY A 146 10.22 10.48 -8.69
N TYR A 147 9.16 9.70 -8.47
CA TYR A 147 9.00 8.88 -7.24
C TYR A 147 9.45 7.42 -7.37
N LEU A 148 9.56 6.88 -8.59
CA LEU A 148 10.05 5.51 -8.84
C LEU A 148 11.60 5.43 -8.83
N SER A 149 12.25 6.30 -8.07
CA SER A 149 13.70 6.37 -7.90
C SER A 149 14.25 5.17 -7.11
N SER A 150 15.54 5.22 -6.75
CA SER A 150 16.36 4.18 -6.11
C SER A 150 15.80 3.48 -4.86
N ASN A 151 14.67 3.93 -4.32
CA ASN A 151 14.04 3.41 -3.10
C ASN A 151 12.83 2.52 -3.39
N THR A 152 12.71 2.01 -4.62
CA THR A 152 11.57 1.22 -5.10
C THR A 152 12.03 -0.13 -5.64
N THR A 153 11.34 -1.20 -5.24
CA THR A 153 11.43 -2.51 -5.89
C THR A 153 10.18 -2.79 -6.71
N ILE A 154 10.37 -3.16 -7.97
CA ILE A 154 9.28 -3.53 -8.88
C ILE A 154 9.41 -5.01 -9.23
N LYS A 155 8.37 -5.80 -8.94
CA LYS A 155 8.26 -7.20 -9.36
C LYS A 155 7.05 -7.38 -10.26
N LYS A 156 7.31 -7.69 -11.53
CA LYS A 156 6.30 -8.11 -12.50
C LYS A 156 6.21 -9.63 -12.48
N TYR A 157 5.06 -10.17 -12.09
CA TYR A 157 4.81 -11.59 -12.13
C TYR A 157 4.03 -11.89 -13.42
N ALA A 158 4.79 -12.28 -14.45
CA ALA A 158 4.20 -12.95 -15.60
C ALA A 158 3.81 -14.38 -15.20
N ILE A 159 2.75 -14.86 -15.85
CA ILE A 159 2.28 -16.24 -15.75
C ILE A 159 2.67 -16.90 -17.05
#